data_AF-A0A5C4NU83-F1
#
_entry.id   AF-A0A5C4NU83-F1
#
_cell.length_a   1.000
_cell.length_b   1.000
_cell.length_c   1.000
_cell.angle_alpha   90.00
_cell.angle_beta   90.00
_cell.angle_gamma   90.00
#
_symmetry.space_group_name_H-M   'P 1'
#
loop_
_entity.id
_entity.type
_entity.pdbx_description
1 polymer ?
#
loop_
_entity_poly.entity_id
_entity_poly.type
_entity_poly.pdbx_seq_one_letter_code
_entity_poly.pdbx_strand_id
1 'polypeptide(L)'
;MSTHTSVEALHVLKLLTRRQREQALAHPDLPQLAIGTPLPDTLMWLYQRQIVTSEDVTSLLSSVARHFSGDELALRLSILQQLVEALNRVSLDHLRDETLITQELYQRALAHLPGDVLLPTPGEALNWMLHVGLLPRAEFKSMSQRIGSGGSDEAKRMVQHAQARQDEHKKAVRGVILDGLFPGSRLIWVIVAPLALAGMVWYVFSGNSVPECDAADTITTVTRMLNKAAPEGTGKASLHDVKEAGYASSHNIRGCLATIMLDGEKMDYAYTVARDDSGSKRRISYAGAQPLLVQARFGAIEDGDFAQQAQPLGREALEKAFRDGMEGARIMPRPRQAFSLTQSMERTREIAEIEPLAPCKEISPGVYSCRLLIERNDAVLSMLNGGSAVMQEGDFTFQRSSEESAGKGWSVTPQFAGELRRATVKE
;
A
#
# COMPACT_ATOMS: atom_id res chain seq x y z
N MET A 1 6.81 67.64 34.28
CA MET A 1 7.86 66.62 34.48
C MET A 1 7.49 65.44 33.61
N SER A 2 8.08 65.39 32.40
CA SER A 2 7.79 64.39 31.38
C SER A 2 8.88 63.33 31.44
N THR A 3 8.60 62.20 32.06
CA THR A 3 9.47 61.03 32.11
C THR A 3 8.59 59.81 31.84
N HIS A 4 9.12 58.79 31.15
CA HIS A 4 8.44 57.55 30.71
C HIS A 4 7.81 57.59 29.29
N THR A 5 8.56 58.11 28.32
CA THR A 5 8.19 58.10 26.88
C THR A 5 8.06 56.70 26.28
N SER A 6 8.77 55.68 26.77
CA SER A 6 8.72 54.33 26.19
C SER A 6 7.41 53.59 26.50
N VAL A 7 6.90 53.67 27.74
CA VAL A 7 5.59 53.12 28.12
C VAL A 7 4.47 53.84 27.35
N GLU A 8 4.56 55.17 27.23
CA GLU A 8 3.63 55.94 26.42
C GLU A 8 3.71 55.60 24.93
N ALA A 9 4.91 55.43 24.38
CA ALA A 9 5.12 55.06 22.99
C ALA A 9 4.54 53.67 22.69
N LEU A 10 4.72 52.69 23.58
CA LEU A 10 4.09 51.38 23.45
C LEU A 10 2.56 51.46 23.46
N HIS A 11 1.99 52.34 24.28
CA HIS A 11 0.53 52.56 24.28
C HIS A 11 0.03 53.23 22.99
N VAL A 12 0.75 54.24 22.49
CA VAL A 12 0.46 54.89 21.20
C VAL A 12 0.52 53.88 20.06
N LEU A 13 1.52 52.99 20.08
CA LEU A 13 1.66 51.89 19.12
C LEU A 13 0.62 50.78 19.29
N LYS A 14 -0.31 50.88 20.25
CA LYS A 14 -1.32 49.86 20.57
C LYS A 14 -0.72 48.51 20.99
N LEU A 15 0.52 48.53 21.51
CA LEU A 15 1.17 47.36 22.10
C LEU A 15 0.88 47.23 23.60
N LEU A 16 0.23 48.23 24.21
CA LEU A 16 -0.30 48.17 25.56
C LEU A 16 -1.76 48.63 25.59
N THR A 17 -2.56 47.92 26.37
CA THR A 17 -3.90 48.39 26.74
C THR A 17 -3.80 49.61 27.66
N ARG A 18 -4.89 50.38 27.75
CA ARG A 18 -4.98 51.51 28.68
C ARG A 18 -4.72 51.09 30.13
N ARG A 19 -5.27 49.93 30.52
CA ARG A 19 -5.08 49.36 31.87
C ARG A 19 -3.62 49.03 32.15
N GLN A 20 -2.94 48.35 31.22
CA GLN A 20 -1.52 48.00 31.36
C GLN A 20 -0.64 49.25 31.44
N ARG A 21 -0.95 50.28 30.66
CA ARG A 21 -0.30 51.59 30.78
C ARG A 21 -0.46 52.19 32.18
N GLU A 22 -1.70 52.25 32.68
CA GLU A 22 -1.97 52.82 34.01
C GLU A 22 -1.27 52.03 35.13
N GLN A 23 -1.25 50.70 35.03
CA GLN A 23 -0.50 49.83 35.95
C GLN A 23 1.00 50.04 35.88
N ALA A 24 1.57 50.18 34.68
CA ALA A 24 2.99 50.46 34.48
C ALA A 24 3.39 51.81 35.08
N LEU A 25 2.59 52.86 34.85
CA LEU A 25 2.85 54.20 35.37
C LEU A 25 2.71 54.29 36.90
N ALA A 26 1.89 53.41 37.50
CA ALA A 26 1.73 53.32 38.95
C ALA A 26 2.73 52.35 39.62
N HIS A 27 3.58 51.66 38.86
CA HIS A 27 4.45 50.62 39.40
C HIS A 27 5.61 51.23 40.22
N PRO A 28 5.90 50.75 41.45
CA PRO A 28 6.92 51.34 42.33
C PRO A 28 8.33 51.32 41.73
N ASP A 29 8.65 50.32 40.91
CA ASP A 29 9.96 50.20 40.26
C ASP A 29 10.08 50.98 38.95
N LEU A 30 9.05 51.72 38.52
CA LEU A 30 9.11 52.52 37.29
C LEU A 30 10.31 53.48 37.24
N PRO A 31 10.77 54.12 38.35
CA PRO A 31 11.98 54.95 38.33
C PRO A 31 13.27 54.21 37.97
N GLN A 32 13.30 52.88 38.07
CA GLN A 32 14.44 52.05 37.67
C GLN A 32 14.50 51.82 36.15
N LEU A 33 13.41 52.06 35.43
CA LEU A 33 13.38 51.99 33.97
C LEU A 33 14.05 53.24 33.40
N ALA A 34 15.23 53.07 32.81
CA ALA A 34 16.01 54.18 32.26
C ALA A 34 15.21 54.98 31.21
N ILE A 35 15.40 56.30 31.21
CA ILE A 35 14.80 57.15 30.18
C ILE A 35 15.39 56.75 28.83
N GLY A 36 14.52 56.47 27.85
CA GLY A 36 14.94 56.06 26.51
C GLY A 36 15.26 54.57 26.38
N THR A 37 14.90 53.73 27.35
CA THR A 37 14.94 52.27 27.19
C THR A 37 14.23 51.86 25.88
N PRO A 38 14.87 51.02 25.04
CA PRO A 38 14.25 50.50 23.83
C PRO A 38 12.87 49.89 24.10
N LEU A 39 11.99 49.96 23.10
CA LEU A 39 10.61 49.48 23.24
C LEU A 39 10.53 47.97 23.57
N PRO A 40 11.33 47.07 22.96
CA PRO A 40 11.36 45.66 23.34
C PRO A 40 11.80 45.44 24.79
N ASP A 41 12.82 46.16 25.26
CA ASP A 41 13.33 46.06 26.63
C ASP A 41 12.31 46.60 27.64
N THR A 42 11.55 47.63 27.27
CA THR A 42 10.44 48.13 28.08
C THR A 42 9.33 47.08 28.19
N LEU A 43 8.99 46.38 27.10
CA LEU A 43 8.03 45.26 27.16
C LEU A 43 8.55 44.09 27.99
N MET A 44 9.85 43.77 27.91
CA MET A 44 10.49 42.76 28.75
C MET A 44 10.38 43.12 30.23
N TRP A 45 10.64 44.39 30.58
CA TRP A 45 10.46 44.88 31.94
C TRP A 45 9.00 44.69 32.40
N LEU A 46 8.02 45.08 31.58
CA LEU A 46 6.59 44.90 31.88
C LEU A 46 6.19 43.44 32.06
N TYR A 47 6.77 42.55 31.25
CA TYR A 47 6.55 41.11 31.34
C TYR A 47 7.08 40.53 32.67
N GLN A 48 8.29 40.90 33.05
CA GLN A 48 8.91 40.47 34.31
C GLN A 48 8.13 40.92 35.56
N ARG A 49 7.38 42.02 35.47
CA ARG A 49 6.50 42.53 36.54
C ARG A 49 5.06 42.03 36.44
N GLN A 50 4.78 41.09 35.53
CA GLN A 50 3.45 40.52 35.29
C GLN A 50 2.37 41.56 34.91
N ILE A 51 2.79 42.73 34.41
CA ILE A 51 1.88 43.74 33.86
C ILE A 51 1.43 43.30 32.46
N VAL A 52 2.34 42.71 31.70
CA VAL A 52 2.06 42.04 30.42
C VAL A 52 2.29 40.55 30.63
N THR A 53 1.31 39.72 30.26
CA THR A 53 1.39 38.27 30.40
C THR A 53 1.76 37.58 29.09
N SER A 54 2.07 36.28 29.13
CA SER A 54 2.28 35.49 27.91
C SER A 54 1.03 35.47 27.01
N GLU A 55 -0.16 35.43 27.60
CA GLU A 55 -1.43 35.48 26.86
C GLU A 55 -1.60 36.82 26.14
N ASP A 56 -1.24 37.92 26.81
CA ASP A 56 -1.25 39.25 26.20
C ASP A 56 -0.33 39.31 24.98
N VAL A 57 0.89 38.80 25.09
CA VAL A 57 1.87 38.80 23.98
C VAL A 57 1.38 37.94 22.80
N THR A 58 0.87 36.73 23.05
CA THR A 58 0.32 35.85 21.99
C THR A 58 -0.90 36.49 21.31
N SER A 59 -1.79 37.11 22.09
CA SER A 59 -2.95 37.84 21.58
C SER A 59 -2.52 39.06 20.75
N LEU A 60 -1.50 39.80 21.20
CA LEU A 60 -0.95 40.95 20.49
C LEU A 60 -0.32 40.55 19.16
N LEU A 61 0.50 39.50 19.10
CA LEU A 61 1.06 38.98 17.84
C LEU A 61 -0.04 38.68 16.81
N SER A 62 -1.10 38.00 17.24
CA SER A 62 -2.24 37.64 16.39
C SER A 62 -3.10 38.87 16.01
N SER A 63 -3.21 39.85 16.90
CA SER A 63 -3.99 41.07 16.66
C SER A 63 -3.27 42.03 15.72
N VAL A 64 -1.95 42.21 15.91
CA VAL A 64 -1.12 43.11 15.11
C VAL A 64 -1.13 42.67 13.65
N ALA A 65 -0.95 41.37 13.39
CA ALA A 65 -1.01 40.81 12.04
C ALA A 65 -2.38 40.99 11.34
N ARG A 66 -3.47 41.12 12.11
CA ARG A 66 -4.83 41.29 11.56
C ARG A 66 -5.24 42.73 11.32
N HIS A 67 -4.74 43.67 12.12
CA HIS A 67 -5.26 45.05 12.15
C HIS A 67 -4.32 46.10 11.55
N PHE A 68 -3.07 45.74 11.24
CA PHE A 68 -2.10 46.67 10.66
C PHE A 68 -1.51 46.11 9.36
N SER A 69 -1.00 46.99 8.51
CA SER A 69 -0.35 46.64 7.24
C SER A 69 0.82 47.59 6.93
N GLY A 70 1.72 47.20 6.03
CA GLY A 70 2.83 48.05 5.60
C GLY A 70 3.85 48.35 6.71
N ASP A 71 4.42 49.55 6.68
CA ASP A 71 5.49 49.96 7.62
C ASP A 71 5.04 49.93 9.09
N GLU A 72 3.76 50.22 9.33
CA GLU A 72 3.16 50.16 10.66
C GLU A 72 3.11 48.74 11.24
N LEU A 73 2.86 47.75 10.38
CA LEU A 73 2.91 46.34 10.75
C LEU A 73 4.36 45.92 11.02
N ALA A 74 5.28 46.28 10.12
CA ALA A 74 6.69 45.92 10.22
C ALA A 74 7.34 46.45 11.51
N LEU A 75 7.03 47.69 11.90
CA LEU A 75 7.53 48.28 13.14
C LEU A 75 7.01 47.53 14.37
N ARG A 76 5.72 47.20 14.43
CA ARG A 76 5.11 46.53 15.60
C ARG A 76 5.56 45.08 15.72
N LEU A 77 5.62 44.37 14.59
CA LEU A 77 6.13 43.00 14.57
C LEU A 77 7.60 42.96 14.96
N SER A 78 8.45 43.88 14.50
CA SER A 78 9.87 43.85 14.88
C SER A 78 10.09 44.08 16.38
N ILE A 79 9.26 44.90 17.03
CA ILE A 79 9.30 45.10 18.49
C ILE A 79 8.86 43.83 19.22
N LEU A 80 7.74 43.23 18.80
CA LEU A 80 7.21 42.01 19.43
C LEU A 80 8.12 40.80 19.19
N GLN A 81 8.73 40.68 18.01
CA GLN A 81 9.65 39.59 17.69
C GLN A 81 10.93 39.64 18.52
N GLN A 82 11.49 40.83 18.74
CA GLN A 82 12.64 41.00 19.65
C GLN A 82 12.30 40.62 21.09
N LEU A 83 11.09 40.96 21.56
CA LEU A 83 10.62 40.51 22.87
C LEU A 83 10.51 38.98 22.93
N VAL A 84 9.86 38.38 21.94
CA VAL A 84 9.65 36.92 21.86
C VAL A 84 10.98 36.19 21.81
N GLU A 85 11.93 36.63 20.98
CA GLU A 85 13.26 36.03 20.88
C GLU A 85 13.99 36.09 22.23
N ALA A 86 13.94 37.23 22.91
CA ALA A 86 14.56 37.40 24.22
C ALA A 86 13.90 36.48 25.28
N LEU A 87 12.56 36.39 25.30
CA LEU A 87 11.84 35.50 26.22
C LEU A 87 12.11 34.02 25.93
N ASN A 88 12.13 33.63 24.65
CA ASN A 88 12.43 32.27 24.22
C ASN A 88 13.87 31.88 24.58
N ARG A 89 14.81 32.83 24.47
CA ARG A 89 16.20 32.64 24.89
C ARG A 89 16.32 32.40 26.39
N VAL A 90 15.58 33.15 27.22
CA VAL A 90 15.53 32.93 28.67
C VAL A 90 15.02 31.52 29.00
N SER A 91 13.98 31.06 28.29
CA SER A 91 13.47 29.69 28.45
C SER A 91 14.53 28.63 28.08
N LEU A 92 15.32 28.84 27.02
CA LEU A 92 16.42 27.94 26.64
C LEU A 92 17.60 28.00 27.62
N ASP A 93 17.95 29.17 28.12
CA ASP A 93 18.99 29.34 29.13
C ASP A 93 18.66 28.52 30.37
N HIS A 94 17.39 28.56 30.82
CA HIS A 94 16.94 27.76 31.95
C HIS A 94 17.07 26.25 31.70
N LEU A 95 16.73 25.76 30.49
CA LEU A 95 16.91 24.34 30.15
C LEU A 95 18.38 23.92 30.18
N ARG A 96 19.30 24.79 29.75
CA ARG A 96 20.74 24.54 29.81
C ARG A 96 21.23 24.53 31.25
N ASP A 97 20.81 25.51 32.05
CA ASP A 97 21.26 25.68 33.44
C ASP A 97 20.80 24.51 34.32
N GLU A 98 19.62 23.94 34.05
CA GLU A 98 19.12 22.70 34.68
C GLU A 98 19.70 21.41 34.07
N THR A 99 20.67 21.50 33.16
CA THR A 99 21.34 20.35 32.50
C THR A 99 20.38 19.42 31.75
N LEU A 100 19.23 19.95 31.31
CA LEU A 100 18.27 19.23 30.48
C LEU A 100 18.78 19.11 29.04
N ILE A 101 19.47 20.14 28.54
CA ILE A 101 20.05 20.15 27.19
C ILE A 101 21.57 20.35 27.25
N THR A 102 22.30 19.76 26.31
CA THR A 102 23.75 19.95 26.21
C THR A 102 24.09 21.31 25.59
N GLN A 103 25.33 21.75 25.73
CA GLN A 103 25.78 23.01 25.13
C GLN A 103 25.65 22.98 23.59
N GLU A 104 25.93 21.85 22.95
CA GLU A 104 25.78 21.68 21.50
C GLU A 104 24.32 21.76 21.06
N LEU A 105 23.41 21.15 21.83
CA LEU A 105 21.99 21.21 21.57
C LEU A 105 21.42 22.62 21.80
N TYR A 106 21.91 23.32 22.82
CA TYR A 106 21.57 24.72 23.09
C TYR A 106 21.97 25.64 21.92
N GLN A 107 23.19 25.51 21.38
CA GLN A 107 23.62 26.31 20.23
C GLN A 107 22.79 26.03 18.97
N ARG A 108 22.44 24.76 18.72
CA ARG A 108 21.51 24.42 17.64
C ARG A 108 20.12 25.01 17.85
N ALA A 109 19.60 24.95 19.08
CA ALA A 109 18.30 25.52 19.41
C ALA A 109 18.26 27.05 19.22
N LEU A 110 19.33 27.75 19.60
CA LEU A 110 19.46 29.19 19.37
C LEU A 110 19.38 29.56 17.89
N ALA A 111 20.03 28.80 17.00
CA ALA A 111 20.01 29.07 15.56
C ALA A 111 18.63 28.89 14.92
N HIS A 112 17.71 28.20 15.60
CA HIS A 112 16.38 27.88 15.11
C HIS A 112 15.26 28.53 15.94
N LEU A 113 15.60 29.41 16.88
CA LEU A 113 14.65 29.98 17.81
C LEU A 113 13.56 30.78 17.06
N PRO A 114 12.27 30.51 17.27
CA PRO A 114 11.22 31.26 16.60
C PRO A 114 11.12 32.67 17.18
N GLY A 115 10.99 33.67 16.32
CA GLY A 115 10.71 35.06 16.71
C GLY A 115 9.21 35.39 16.73
N ASP A 116 8.37 34.54 16.13
CA ASP A 116 6.94 34.76 15.94
C ASP A 116 6.06 33.85 16.81
N VAL A 117 6.65 32.86 17.47
CA VAL A 117 5.97 31.94 18.40
C VAL A 117 6.60 32.08 19.78
N LEU A 118 5.79 32.50 20.76
CA LEU A 118 6.23 32.60 22.15
C LEU A 118 6.30 31.22 22.81
N LEU A 119 7.42 30.96 23.49
CA LEU A 119 7.70 29.78 24.30
C LEU A 119 7.78 30.22 25.77
N PRO A 120 6.63 30.46 26.43
CA PRO A 120 6.56 31.23 27.66
C PRO A 120 7.15 30.51 28.88
N THR A 121 7.46 29.22 28.76
CA THR A 121 8.08 28.43 29.83
C THR A 121 9.21 27.57 29.28
N PRO A 122 10.18 27.15 30.11
CA PRO A 122 11.19 26.17 29.71
C PRO A 122 10.57 24.85 29.23
N GLY A 123 9.46 24.41 29.83
CA GLY A 123 8.72 23.23 29.37
C GLY A 123 8.14 23.37 27.95
N GLU A 124 7.68 24.57 27.59
CA GLU A 124 7.23 24.88 26.22
C GLU A 124 8.39 24.90 25.23
N ALA A 125 9.55 25.45 25.63
CA ALA A 125 10.75 25.41 24.82
C ALA A 125 11.22 23.96 24.58
N LEU A 126 11.17 23.11 25.61
CA LEU A 126 11.51 21.69 25.51
C LEU A 126 10.52 20.94 24.59
N ASN A 127 9.23 21.22 24.70
CA ASN A 127 8.21 20.68 23.79
C ASN A 127 8.39 21.15 22.34
N TRP A 128 8.75 22.42 22.14
CA TRP A 128 9.06 22.95 20.82
C TRP A 128 10.25 22.22 20.19
N MET A 129 11.34 22.00 20.94
CA MET A 129 12.51 21.24 20.45
C MET A 129 12.17 19.81 20.00
N LEU A 130 11.22 19.16 20.67
CA LEU A 130 10.67 17.87 20.25
C LEU A 130 9.86 17.97 18.97
N HIS A 131 9.08 19.05 18.81
CA HIS A 131 8.22 19.28 17.66
C HIS A 131 9.01 19.56 16.38
N VAL A 132 10.04 20.41 16.47
CA VAL A 132 10.92 20.72 15.33
C VAL A 132 12.01 19.67 15.08
N GLY A 133 12.06 18.61 15.90
CA GLY A 133 13.00 17.50 15.73
C GLY A 133 14.44 17.77 16.17
N LEU A 134 14.70 18.87 16.88
CA LEU A 134 16.02 19.18 17.45
C LEU A 134 16.39 18.24 18.60
N LEU A 135 15.39 17.80 19.36
CA LEU A 135 15.52 16.77 20.39
C LEU A 135 14.71 15.54 19.97
N PRO A 136 15.35 14.45 19.53
CA PRO A 136 14.65 13.22 19.17
C PRO A 136 13.86 12.65 20.34
N ARG A 137 12.67 12.09 20.05
CA ARG A 137 11.78 11.51 21.08
C ARG A 137 12.45 10.43 21.93
N ALA A 138 13.35 9.64 21.33
CA ALA A 138 14.09 8.60 22.05
C ALA A 138 15.05 9.21 23.09
N GLU A 139 15.75 10.28 22.72
CA GLU A 139 16.64 11.04 23.61
C GLU A 139 15.85 11.77 24.71
N PHE A 140 14.68 12.32 24.39
CA PHE A 140 13.81 12.91 25.39
C PHE A 140 13.28 11.88 26.39
N LYS A 141 12.99 10.64 25.94
CA LYS A 141 12.55 9.55 26.83
C LYS A 141 13.67 9.13 27.80
N SER A 142 14.91 8.99 27.33
CA SER A 142 16.04 8.68 28.20
C SER A 142 16.35 9.82 29.18
N MET A 143 16.28 11.08 28.71
CA MET A 143 16.38 12.27 29.55
C MET A 143 15.29 12.28 30.63
N SER A 144 14.04 12.02 30.26
CA SER A 144 12.91 11.99 31.20
C SER A 144 13.11 10.95 32.30
N GLN A 145 13.63 9.77 31.96
CA GLN A 145 13.93 8.71 32.92
C GLN A 145 15.06 9.10 33.87
N ARG A 146 16.15 9.68 33.34
CA ARG A 146 17.29 10.18 34.13
C ARG A 146 16.88 11.28 35.11
N ILE A 147 16.06 12.23 34.66
CA ILE A 147 15.58 13.34 35.50
C ILE A 147 14.55 12.86 36.52
N GLY A 148 13.72 11.88 36.16
CA GLY A 148 12.79 11.24 37.08
C GLY A 148 13.48 10.54 38.26
N SER A 149 14.64 9.91 38.03
CA SER A 149 15.38 9.15 39.06
C SER A 149 16.34 9.99 39.91
N GLY A 150 16.77 11.16 39.45
CA GLY A 150 17.76 11.96 40.19
C GLY A 150 17.90 13.44 39.81
N GLY A 151 16.97 14.00 39.02
CA GLY A 151 16.98 15.42 38.66
C GLY A 151 16.41 16.33 39.77
N SER A 152 16.64 17.64 39.62
CA SER A 152 16.04 18.67 40.46
C SER A 152 14.51 18.67 40.32
N ASP A 153 13.80 19.22 41.31
CA ASP A 153 12.34 19.33 41.24
C ASP A 153 11.87 20.25 40.11
N GLU A 154 12.70 21.25 39.79
CA GLU A 154 12.45 22.19 38.70
C GLU A 154 12.62 21.51 37.33
N ALA A 155 13.70 20.73 37.14
CA ALA A 155 13.89 19.90 35.95
C ALA A 155 12.75 18.88 35.76
N LYS A 156 12.26 18.26 36.85
CA LYS A 156 11.11 17.35 36.80
C LYS A 156 9.85 18.06 36.33
N ARG A 157 9.57 19.27 36.82
CA ARG A 157 8.40 20.07 36.39
C ARG A 157 8.46 20.42 34.90
N MET A 158 9.64 20.80 34.40
CA MET A 158 9.82 21.10 32.97
C MET A 158 9.57 19.88 32.08
N VAL A 159 10.13 18.73 32.46
CA VAL A 159 9.92 17.47 31.76
C VAL A 159 8.45 17.05 31.79
N GLN A 160 7.79 17.15 32.96
CA GLN A 160 6.36 16.84 33.11
C GLN A 160 5.49 17.76 32.25
N HIS A 161 5.80 19.06 32.19
CA HIS A 161 5.09 20.01 31.34
C HIS A 161 5.20 19.61 29.86
N ALA A 162 6.42 19.31 29.39
CA ALA A 162 6.64 18.87 28.01
C ALA A 162 5.94 17.54 27.71
N GLN A 163 5.91 16.59 28.65
CA GLN A 163 5.19 15.32 28.51
C GLN A 163 3.67 15.52 28.44
N ALA A 164 3.10 16.35 29.32
CA ALA A 164 1.68 16.66 29.32
C ALA A 164 1.24 17.24 27.97
N ARG A 165 2.04 18.15 27.39
CA ARG A 165 1.78 18.72 26.06
C ARG A 165 1.90 17.72 24.92
N GLN A 166 2.86 16.79 24.98
CA GLN A 166 2.94 15.70 24.00
C GLN A 166 1.70 14.80 24.05
N ASP A 167 1.18 14.51 25.25
CA ASP A 167 0.00 13.66 25.41
C ASP A 167 -1.30 14.40 25.06
N GLU A 168 -1.39 15.69 25.33
CA GLU A 168 -2.46 16.56 24.81
C GLU A 168 -2.44 16.64 23.29
N HIS A 169 -1.29 16.80 22.65
CA HIS A 169 -1.18 16.76 21.19
C HIS A 169 -1.59 15.41 20.62
N LYS A 170 -1.20 14.29 21.25
CA LYS A 170 -1.70 12.96 20.83
C LYS A 170 -3.21 12.85 20.96
N LYS A 171 -3.81 13.39 22.03
CA LYS A 171 -5.26 13.41 22.23
C LYS A 171 -5.97 14.33 21.24
N ALA A 172 -5.42 15.50 20.95
CA ALA A 172 -5.95 16.47 19.99
C ALA A 172 -5.83 15.97 18.55
N VAL A 173 -4.70 15.37 18.16
CA VAL A 173 -4.54 14.70 16.86
C VAL A 173 -5.53 13.55 16.73
N ARG A 174 -5.72 12.76 17.80
CA ARG A 174 -6.73 11.69 17.81
C ARG A 174 -8.15 12.25 17.71
N GLY A 175 -8.44 13.38 18.38
CA GLY A 175 -9.72 14.09 18.33
C GLY A 175 -10.03 14.71 16.96
N VAL A 176 -9.07 15.37 16.32
CA VAL A 176 -9.19 15.95 14.98
C VAL A 176 -9.33 14.85 13.91
N ILE A 177 -8.63 13.72 14.07
CA ILE A 177 -8.80 12.55 13.20
C ILE A 177 -10.20 11.92 13.38
N LEU A 178 -10.72 11.86 14.61
CA LEU A 178 -12.07 11.34 14.91
C LEU A 178 -13.19 12.27 14.41
N ASP A 179 -13.06 13.59 14.61
CA ASP A 179 -14.05 14.58 14.17
C ASP A 179 -13.99 14.80 12.64
N GLY A 180 -12.82 14.62 12.02
CA GLY A 180 -12.65 14.61 10.57
C GLY A 180 -13.18 13.34 9.88
N LEU A 181 -13.21 12.20 10.58
CA LEU A 181 -13.73 10.93 10.06
C LEU A 181 -15.24 10.74 10.26
N PHE A 182 -15.86 11.41 11.24
CA PHE A 182 -17.26 11.18 11.61
C PHE A 182 -18.06 12.47 11.86
N PRO A 183 -18.35 13.27 10.82
CA PRO A 183 -19.26 14.40 10.97
C PRO A 183 -20.71 13.89 11.16
N GLY A 184 -21.30 14.14 12.33
CA GLY A 184 -22.72 13.88 12.61
C GLY A 184 -23.01 12.94 13.79
N SER A 185 -24.30 12.60 13.97
CA SER A 185 -24.78 11.83 15.12
C SER A 185 -24.13 10.44 15.22
N ARG A 186 -23.48 10.17 16.35
CA ARG A 186 -22.73 8.93 16.65
C ARG A 186 -23.55 7.64 16.45
N LEU A 187 -24.87 7.72 16.56
CA LEU A 187 -25.81 6.61 16.38
C LEU A 187 -25.91 6.12 14.93
N ILE A 188 -25.73 7.00 13.95
CA ILE A 188 -25.79 6.65 12.52
C ILE A 188 -24.56 5.81 12.12
N TRP A 189 -23.40 6.12 12.70
CA TRP A 189 -22.15 5.44 12.38
C TRP A 189 -21.99 4.07 13.04
N VAL A 190 -22.76 3.73 14.08
CA VAL A 190 -22.84 2.36 14.60
C VAL A 190 -23.42 1.38 13.57
N ILE A 191 -24.20 1.88 12.60
CA ILE A 191 -24.78 1.09 11.51
C ILE A 191 -23.94 1.21 10.23
N VAL A 192 -23.51 2.43 9.90
CA VAL A 192 -22.78 2.70 8.65
C VAL A 192 -21.34 2.20 8.70
N ALA A 193 -20.62 2.27 9.83
CA ALA A 193 -19.24 1.79 9.90
C ALA A 193 -19.11 0.25 9.74
N PRO A 194 -19.94 -0.61 10.36
CA PRO A 194 -19.92 -2.03 10.06
C PRO A 194 -20.34 -2.35 8.63
N LEU A 195 -21.30 -1.61 8.05
CA LEU A 195 -21.70 -1.79 6.64
C LEU A 195 -20.61 -1.33 5.67
N ALA A 196 -19.90 -0.25 5.97
CA ALA A 196 -18.78 0.25 5.18
C ALA A 196 -17.54 -0.64 5.31
N LEU A 197 -17.28 -1.18 6.51
CA LEU A 197 -16.23 -2.19 6.71
C LEU A 197 -16.60 -3.51 6.04
N ALA A 198 -17.85 -3.96 6.12
CA ALA A 198 -18.33 -5.12 5.38
C ALA A 198 -18.24 -4.88 3.86
N GLY A 199 -18.59 -3.67 3.40
CA GLY A 199 -18.47 -3.27 2.00
C GLY A 199 -17.03 -3.10 1.53
N MET A 200 -16.11 -2.66 2.38
CA MET A 200 -14.68 -2.51 2.08
C MET A 200 -13.96 -3.87 2.12
N VAL A 201 -14.29 -4.74 3.07
CA VAL A 201 -13.86 -6.15 3.08
C VAL A 201 -14.41 -6.85 1.84
N TRP A 202 -15.69 -6.68 1.52
CA TRP A 202 -16.27 -7.18 0.27
C TRP A 202 -15.52 -6.63 -0.95
N TYR A 203 -15.29 -5.32 -1.05
CA TYR A 203 -14.61 -4.71 -2.20
C TYR A 203 -13.15 -5.13 -2.35
N VAL A 204 -12.42 -5.34 -1.24
CA VAL A 204 -11.03 -5.83 -1.28
C VAL A 204 -10.97 -7.32 -1.64
N PHE A 205 -11.90 -8.13 -1.16
CA PHE A 205 -11.98 -9.56 -1.51
C PHE A 205 -12.65 -9.82 -2.87
N SER A 206 -13.58 -8.98 -3.32
CA SER A 206 -14.33 -9.10 -4.59
C SER A 206 -13.70 -8.31 -5.74
N GLY A 207 -12.89 -7.29 -5.44
CA GLY A 207 -12.27 -6.42 -6.45
C GLY A 207 -11.17 -7.11 -7.26
N ASN A 208 -10.66 -8.24 -6.78
CA ASN A 208 -9.61 -9.02 -7.43
C ASN A 208 -10.07 -10.38 -7.96
N SER A 209 -11.27 -10.88 -7.67
CA SER A 209 -11.74 -12.15 -8.22
C SER A 209 -12.13 -12.01 -9.69
N VAL A 210 -11.83 -13.04 -10.50
CA VAL A 210 -12.48 -13.23 -11.80
C VAL A 210 -13.94 -13.64 -11.59
N PRO A 211 -14.85 -13.31 -12.53
CA PRO A 211 -16.25 -13.73 -12.46
C PRO A 211 -16.43 -15.21 -12.13
N GLU A 212 -17.53 -15.53 -11.45
CA GLU A 212 -17.96 -16.92 -11.20
C GLU A 212 -18.36 -17.60 -12.52
N CYS A 213 -18.25 -18.92 -12.57
CA CYS A 213 -18.55 -19.69 -13.78
C CYS A 213 -20.04 -19.54 -14.20
N ASP A 214 -20.95 -19.52 -13.23
CA ASP A 214 -22.39 -19.43 -13.44
C ASP A 214 -22.92 -17.98 -13.43
N ALA A 215 -22.04 -16.98 -13.37
CA ALA A 215 -22.43 -15.59 -13.47
C ALA A 215 -23.12 -15.31 -14.81
N ALA A 216 -24.24 -14.57 -14.79
CA ALA A 216 -25.06 -14.31 -15.99
C ALA A 216 -24.26 -13.74 -17.17
N ASP A 217 -23.32 -12.82 -16.89
CA ASP A 217 -22.44 -12.22 -17.91
C ASP A 217 -21.44 -13.23 -18.48
N THR A 218 -20.94 -14.14 -17.66
CA THR A 218 -20.03 -15.23 -18.06
C THR A 218 -20.77 -16.22 -18.96
N ILE A 219 -21.93 -16.73 -18.52
CA ILE A 219 -22.78 -17.61 -19.33
C ILE A 219 -23.12 -16.95 -20.67
N THR A 220 -23.54 -15.68 -20.65
CA THR A 220 -23.90 -14.95 -21.87
C THR A 220 -22.70 -14.80 -22.82
N THR A 221 -21.51 -14.51 -22.28
CA THR A 221 -20.30 -14.31 -23.08
C THR A 221 -19.80 -15.61 -23.70
N VAL A 222 -19.72 -16.69 -22.91
CA VAL A 222 -19.32 -18.02 -23.38
C VAL A 222 -20.33 -18.55 -24.41
N THR A 223 -21.63 -18.43 -24.14
CA THR A 223 -22.68 -18.83 -25.08
C THR A 223 -22.58 -18.07 -26.40
N ARG A 224 -22.27 -16.77 -26.36
CA ARG A 224 -22.03 -15.97 -27.57
C ARG A 224 -20.80 -16.46 -28.34
N MET A 225 -19.72 -16.82 -27.64
CA MET A 225 -18.51 -17.37 -28.26
C MET A 225 -18.79 -18.72 -28.93
N LEU A 226 -19.52 -19.62 -28.26
CA LEU A 226 -19.92 -20.92 -28.80
C LEU A 226 -20.75 -20.77 -30.07
N ASN A 227 -21.79 -19.93 -30.03
CA ASN A 227 -22.65 -19.69 -31.19
C ASN A 227 -21.92 -19.01 -32.36
N LYS A 228 -20.85 -18.25 -32.10
CA LYS A 228 -20.00 -17.66 -33.14
C LYS A 228 -19.04 -18.69 -33.77
N ALA A 229 -18.63 -19.69 -33.00
CA ALA A 229 -17.74 -20.76 -33.46
C ALA A 229 -18.49 -21.91 -34.14
N ALA A 230 -19.80 -22.03 -33.88
CA ALA A 230 -20.66 -23.06 -34.47
C ALA A 230 -20.77 -22.91 -36.01
N PRO A 231 -20.66 -23.99 -36.79
CA PRO A 231 -20.83 -23.95 -38.24
C PRO A 231 -22.20 -23.41 -38.67
N GLU A 232 -22.26 -22.73 -39.82
CA GLU A 232 -23.54 -22.28 -40.39
C GLU A 232 -24.50 -23.47 -40.59
N GLY A 233 -25.73 -23.35 -40.06
CA GLY A 233 -26.75 -24.40 -40.13
C GLY A 233 -26.85 -25.30 -38.91
N THR A 234 -25.92 -25.20 -37.94
CA THR A 234 -26.11 -25.79 -36.60
C THR A 234 -27.03 -24.93 -35.74
N GLY A 235 -27.85 -25.54 -34.89
CA GLY A 235 -28.75 -24.81 -34.00
C GLY A 235 -28.00 -23.99 -32.95
N LYS A 236 -28.75 -23.28 -32.11
CA LYS A 236 -28.13 -22.43 -31.07
C LYS A 236 -27.56 -23.30 -29.95
N ALA A 237 -26.25 -23.16 -29.72
CA ALA A 237 -25.59 -23.71 -28.55
C ALA A 237 -26.13 -23.03 -27.29
N SER A 238 -26.36 -23.82 -26.25
CA SER A 238 -26.72 -23.37 -24.91
C SER A 238 -25.84 -24.05 -23.87
N LEU A 239 -25.55 -23.34 -22.79
CA LEU A 239 -24.68 -23.81 -21.71
C LEU A 239 -25.55 -24.22 -20.51
N HIS A 240 -25.33 -25.43 -20.01
CA HIS A 240 -26.05 -26.04 -18.90
C HIS A 240 -25.07 -26.61 -17.87
N ASP A 241 -25.59 -26.94 -16.68
CA ASP A 241 -24.87 -27.65 -15.62
C ASP A 241 -23.49 -27.05 -15.30
N VAL A 242 -23.43 -25.71 -15.33
CA VAL A 242 -22.19 -24.95 -15.14
C VAL A 242 -21.76 -25.08 -13.69
N LYS A 243 -20.53 -25.55 -13.47
CA LYS A 243 -19.91 -25.72 -12.16
C LYS A 243 -18.45 -25.28 -12.19
N GLU A 244 -17.98 -24.80 -11.06
CA GLU A 244 -16.57 -24.49 -10.86
C GLU A 244 -15.76 -25.76 -10.58
N ALA A 245 -14.65 -25.94 -11.29
CA ALA A 245 -13.66 -26.97 -10.97
C ALA A 245 -12.71 -26.51 -9.86
N GLY A 246 -12.32 -25.23 -9.90
CA GLY A 246 -11.52 -24.58 -8.86
C GLY A 246 -11.02 -23.19 -9.27
N TYR A 247 -10.48 -22.45 -8.30
CA TYR A 247 -9.95 -21.10 -8.50
C TYR A 247 -8.50 -21.00 -8.02
N ALA A 248 -7.57 -20.80 -8.96
CA ALA A 248 -6.18 -20.52 -8.66
C ALA A 248 -6.00 -19.01 -8.45
N SER A 249 -6.19 -18.54 -7.22
CA SER A 249 -6.12 -17.13 -6.85
C SER A 249 -4.75 -16.50 -7.12
N SER A 250 -3.66 -17.26 -6.97
CA SER A 250 -2.30 -16.79 -7.27
C SER A 250 -2.11 -16.39 -8.74
N HIS A 251 -2.91 -16.99 -9.62
CA HIS A 251 -2.89 -16.76 -11.07
C HIS A 251 -4.12 -15.99 -11.58
N ASN A 252 -5.05 -15.60 -10.70
CA ASN A 252 -6.33 -14.97 -11.04
C ASN A 252 -7.06 -15.69 -12.20
N ILE A 253 -7.12 -17.02 -12.14
CA ILE A 253 -7.74 -17.85 -13.16
C ILE A 253 -8.66 -18.88 -12.52
N ARG A 254 -9.87 -19.01 -13.07
CA ARG A 254 -10.88 -19.98 -12.63
C ARG A 254 -11.13 -21.00 -13.72
N GLY A 255 -11.17 -22.27 -13.34
CA GLY A 255 -11.56 -23.38 -14.21
C GLY A 255 -13.04 -23.70 -14.06
N CYS A 256 -13.76 -23.76 -15.18
CA CYS A 256 -15.18 -24.00 -15.23
C CYS A 256 -15.50 -25.23 -16.08
N LEU A 257 -16.43 -26.06 -15.60
CA LEU A 257 -17.00 -27.20 -16.29
C LEU A 257 -18.46 -26.90 -16.62
N ALA A 258 -18.94 -27.38 -17.75
CA ALA A 258 -20.31 -27.20 -18.18
C ALA A 258 -20.71 -28.29 -19.16
N THR A 259 -21.99 -28.35 -19.50
CA THR A 259 -22.52 -29.17 -20.59
C THR A 259 -23.05 -28.24 -21.67
N ILE A 260 -22.57 -28.40 -22.91
CA ILE A 260 -23.15 -27.74 -24.07
C ILE A 260 -24.31 -28.58 -24.56
N MET A 261 -25.44 -27.93 -24.82
CA MET A 261 -26.52 -28.51 -25.60
C MET A 261 -26.56 -27.84 -26.98
N LEU A 262 -26.34 -28.63 -28.03
CA LEU A 262 -26.34 -28.20 -29.43
C LEU A 262 -27.21 -29.18 -30.22
N ASP A 263 -28.25 -28.68 -30.90
CA ASP A 263 -29.20 -29.51 -31.66
C ASP A 263 -29.79 -30.72 -30.89
N GLY A 264 -29.94 -30.56 -29.56
CA GLY A 264 -30.46 -31.59 -28.66
C GLY A 264 -29.42 -32.61 -28.18
N GLU A 265 -28.19 -32.57 -28.71
CA GLU A 265 -27.07 -33.35 -28.23
C GLU A 265 -26.36 -32.66 -27.06
N LYS A 266 -26.00 -33.44 -26.04
CA LYS A 266 -25.27 -32.95 -24.87
C LYS A 266 -23.81 -33.35 -24.95
N MET A 267 -22.92 -32.38 -24.80
CA MET A 267 -21.48 -32.58 -24.83
C MET A 267 -20.85 -31.93 -23.60
N ASP A 268 -19.88 -32.62 -23.00
CA ASP A 268 -19.09 -32.04 -21.91
C ASP A 268 -18.19 -30.93 -22.45
N TYR A 269 -18.11 -29.84 -21.70
CA TYR A 269 -17.37 -28.65 -22.07
C TYR A 269 -16.67 -28.05 -20.87
N ALA A 270 -15.56 -27.36 -21.13
CA ALA A 270 -14.87 -26.61 -20.11
C ALA A 270 -14.33 -25.31 -20.67
N TYR A 271 -14.09 -24.36 -19.78
CA TYR A 271 -13.49 -23.08 -20.12
C TYR A 271 -12.79 -22.49 -18.91
N THR A 272 -11.87 -21.56 -19.15
CA THR A 272 -11.25 -20.75 -18.11
C THR A 272 -11.73 -19.31 -18.19
N VAL A 273 -11.80 -18.69 -17.02
CA VAL A 273 -12.02 -17.26 -16.86
C VAL A 273 -10.77 -16.69 -16.22
N ALA A 274 -10.06 -15.83 -16.94
CA ALA A 274 -8.85 -15.20 -16.47
C ALA A 274 -8.97 -13.67 -16.56
N ARG A 275 -8.11 -12.96 -15.82
CA ARG A 275 -7.90 -11.53 -16.06
C ARG A 275 -6.73 -11.38 -17.04
N ASP A 276 -6.98 -10.61 -18.09
CA ASP A 276 -5.94 -10.18 -19.03
C ASP A 276 -5.35 -8.86 -18.53
N ASP A 277 -4.14 -8.94 -17.99
CA ASP A 277 -3.36 -7.79 -17.51
C ASP A 277 -2.42 -7.21 -18.59
N SER A 278 -2.44 -7.74 -19.83
CA SER A 278 -1.52 -7.34 -20.90
C SER A 278 -1.84 -6.00 -21.59
N GLY A 279 -2.57 -5.10 -20.94
CA GLY A 279 -2.89 -3.78 -21.49
C GLY A 279 -3.46 -2.74 -20.51
N SER A 280 -3.74 -1.53 -21.00
CA SER A 280 -4.22 -0.39 -20.18
C SER A 280 -5.65 -0.53 -19.66
N LYS A 281 -6.40 -1.56 -20.08
CA LYS A 281 -7.75 -1.86 -19.61
C LYS A 281 -7.76 -3.29 -19.07
N ARG A 282 -8.06 -3.44 -17.77
CA ARG A 282 -8.31 -4.74 -17.14
C ARG A 282 -9.49 -5.41 -17.86
N ARG A 283 -9.22 -6.47 -18.63
CA ARG A 283 -10.25 -7.22 -19.35
C ARG A 283 -10.38 -8.63 -18.77
N ILE A 284 -11.58 -9.17 -18.78
CA ILE A 284 -11.80 -10.58 -18.48
C ILE A 284 -11.68 -11.35 -19.80
N SER A 285 -10.85 -12.38 -19.78
CA SER A 285 -10.66 -13.30 -20.89
C SER A 285 -11.38 -14.61 -20.62
N TYR A 286 -11.97 -15.16 -21.68
CA TYR A 286 -12.61 -16.47 -21.69
C TYR A 286 -11.92 -17.34 -22.72
N ALA A 287 -11.49 -18.53 -22.33
CA ALA A 287 -10.86 -19.48 -23.24
C ALA A 287 -11.51 -20.86 -23.06
N GLY A 288 -12.00 -21.44 -24.15
CA GLY A 288 -12.52 -22.82 -24.11
C GLY A 288 -11.37 -23.80 -23.87
N ALA A 289 -11.65 -24.88 -23.16
CA ALA A 289 -10.67 -25.87 -22.71
C ALA A 289 -11.26 -27.29 -22.72
N GLN A 290 -10.39 -28.28 -22.62
CA GLN A 290 -10.82 -29.68 -22.47
C GLN A 290 -11.21 -29.96 -21.00
N PRO A 291 -12.35 -30.63 -20.74
CA PRO A 291 -12.81 -30.95 -19.38
C PRO A 291 -11.76 -31.68 -18.55
N LEU A 292 -11.05 -32.66 -19.13
CA LEU A 292 -10.00 -33.40 -18.44
C LEU A 292 -8.84 -32.51 -17.99
N LEU A 293 -8.44 -31.53 -18.80
CA LEU A 293 -7.37 -30.59 -18.43
C LEU A 293 -7.82 -29.63 -17.33
N VAL A 294 -9.03 -29.11 -17.42
CA VAL A 294 -9.58 -28.24 -16.37
C VAL A 294 -9.70 -29.01 -15.06
N GLN A 295 -10.21 -30.24 -15.10
CA GLN A 295 -10.30 -31.09 -13.91
C GLN A 295 -8.92 -31.44 -13.34
N ALA A 296 -7.93 -31.76 -14.18
CA ALA A 296 -6.58 -32.08 -13.73
C ALA A 296 -5.87 -30.87 -13.10
N ARG A 297 -6.00 -29.68 -13.70
CA ARG A 297 -5.33 -28.46 -13.25
C ARG A 297 -6.02 -27.79 -12.06
N PHE A 298 -7.35 -27.75 -12.06
CA PHE A 298 -8.15 -27.00 -11.07
C PHE A 298 -8.90 -27.87 -10.06
N GLY A 299 -9.07 -29.17 -10.32
CA GLY A 299 -9.81 -30.06 -9.42
C GLY A 299 -9.13 -30.31 -8.07
N ALA A 300 -7.84 -29.95 -7.95
CA ALA A 300 -7.09 -29.94 -6.70
C ALA A 300 -6.25 -28.65 -6.65
N ILE A 301 -6.85 -27.58 -6.10
CA ILE A 301 -6.14 -26.34 -5.78
C ILE A 301 -5.63 -26.44 -4.33
N GLU A 302 -4.36 -26.11 -4.12
CA GLU A 302 -3.73 -26.05 -2.81
C GLU A 302 -3.19 -24.63 -2.58
N ASP A 303 -3.54 -24.01 -1.45
CA ASP A 303 -3.12 -22.65 -1.08
C ASP A 303 -3.35 -21.58 -2.17
N GLY A 304 -4.37 -21.77 -3.02
CA GLY A 304 -4.69 -20.84 -4.10
C GLY A 304 -3.83 -20.98 -5.36
N ASP A 305 -3.02 -22.03 -5.45
CA ASP A 305 -2.18 -22.38 -6.60
C ASP A 305 -2.53 -23.80 -7.10
N PHE A 306 -2.04 -24.18 -8.28
CA PHE A 306 -2.20 -25.53 -8.81
C PHE A 306 -1.47 -26.54 -7.92
N ALA A 307 -2.13 -27.64 -7.54
CA ALA A 307 -1.47 -28.68 -6.71
C ALA A 307 -0.26 -29.30 -7.43
N GLN A 308 -0.32 -29.43 -8.76
CA GLN A 308 0.72 -30.09 -9.55
C GLN A 308 1.71 -29.07 -10.12
N GLN A 309 2.86 -28.92 -9.46
CA GLN A 309 3.91 -27.96 -9.84
C GLN A 309 5.05 -28.58 -10.67
N ALA A 310 4.92 -29.85 -11.08
CA ALA A 310 5.96 -30.59 -11.82
C ALA A 310 7.34 -30.58 -11.12
N GLN A 311 7.39 -30.59 -9.79
CA GLN A 311 8.66 -30.61 -9.06
C GLN A 311 9.46 -31.89 -9.37
N PRO A 312 10.80 -31.83 -9.44
CA PRO A 312 11.65 -30.64 -9.24
C PRO A 312 11.89 -29.81 -10.52
N LEU A 313 11.30 -30.20 -11.66
CA LEU A 313 11.52 -29.50 -12.93
C LEU A 313 10.92 -28.09 -12.90
N GLY A 314 9.71 -27.98 -12.32
CA GLY A 314 8.88 -26.79 -12.42
C GLY A 314 8.07 -26.78 -13.71
N ARG A 315 6.84 -26.25 -13.66
CA ARG A 315 5.89 -26.27 -14.79
C ARG A 315 6.46 -25.61 -16.05
N GLU A 316 7.02 -24.40 -15.91
CA GLU A 316 7.58 -23.64 -17.04
C GLU A 316 8.74 -24.39 -17.72
N ALA A 317 9.64 -24.97 -16.93
CA ALA A 317 10.80 -25.65 -17.48
C ALA A 317 10.42 -27.00 -18.11
N LEU A 318 9.43 -27.70 -17.54
CA LEU A 318 8.85 -28.90 -18.13
C LEU A 318 8.20 -28.58 -19.48
N GLU A 319 7.35 -27.55 -19.52
CA GLU A 319 6.67 -27.13 -20.74
C GLU A 319 7.68 -26.75 -21.84
N LYS A 320 8.68 -25.93 -21.49
CA LYS A 320 9.75 -25.56 -22.40
C LYS A 320 10.50 -26.79 -22.92
N ALA A 321 10.95 -27.68 -22.04
CA ALA A 321 11.72 -28.86 -22.42
C ALA A 321 10.92 -29.79 -23.35
N PHE A 322 9.63 -29.98 -23.05
CA PHE A 322 8.74 -30.80 -23.86
C PHE A 322 8.56 -30.19 -25.26
N ARG A 323 8.33 -28.87 -25.33
CA ARG A 323 8.15 -28.15 -26.60
C ARG A 323 9.43 -28.16 -27.45
N ASP A 324 10.59 -27.95 -26.84
CA ASP A 324 11.89 -28.07 -27.51
C ASP A 324 12.11 -29.50 -28.06
N GLY A 325 11.67 -30.52 -27.32
CA GLY A 325 11.69 -31.92 -27.74
C GLY A 325 10.85 -32.20 -28.99
N MET A 326 9.67 -31.57 -29.09
CA MET A 326 8.80 -31.67 -30.27
C MET A 326 9.45 -31.06 -31.52
N GLU A 327 10.11 -29.90 -31.38
CA GLU A 327 10.83 -29.24 -32.48
C GLU A 327 12.02 -30.10 -32.96
N GLY A 328 12.81 -30.63 -32.02
CA GLY A 328 13.93 -31.53 -32.33
C GLY A 328 13.52 -32.83 -33.02
N ALA A 329 12.31 -33.33 -32.75
CA ALA A 329 11.74 -34.52 -33.40
C ALA A 329 11.19 -34.25 -34.82
N ARG A 330 11.31 -33.01 -35.34
CA ARG A 330 10.79 -32.56 -36.65
C ARG A 330 9.31 -32.89 -36.88
N ILE A 331 8.52 -32.91 -35.82
CA ILE A 331 7.08 -33.11 -35.94
C ILE A 331 6.49 -31.74 -36.30
N MET A 332 6.14 -31.57 -37.59
CA MET A 332 5.79 -30.26 -38.13
C MET A 332 4.40 -29.80 -37.65
N PRO A 333 4.28 -28.58 -37.10
CA PRO A 333 2.99 -28.04 -36.69
C PRO A 333 2.15 -27.72 -37.93
N ARG A 334 0.95 -28.33 -38.02
CA ARG A 334 -0.11 -27.81 -38.89
C ARG A 334 -0.99 -26.89 -38.06
N PRO A 335 -1.17 -25.62 -38.46
CA PRO A 335 -2.00 -24.68 -37.71
C PRO A 335 -3.47 -25.14 -37.71
N ARG A 336 -4.04 -25.38 -36.53
CA ARG A 336 -5.48 -25.56 -36.31
C ARG A 336 -5.93 -24.91 -35.00
N GLN A 337 -7.23 -24.61 -34.91
CA GLN A 337 -7.80 -24.00 -33.73
C GLN A 337 -8.06 -25.07 -32.66
N ALA A 338 -7.30 -25.01 -31.57
CA ALA A 338 -7.56 -25.76 -30.35
C ALA A 338 -8.29 -24.93 -29.30
N PHE A 339 -8.75 -25.64 -28.27
CA PHE A 339 -9.09 -25.11 -26.97
C PHE A 339 -7.79 -25.01 -26.14
N SER A 340 -7.65 -23.99 -25.30
CA SER A 340 -6.44 -23.77 -24.51
C SER A 340 -6.81 -23.04 -23.23
N LEU A 341 -6.03 -23.28 -22.18
CA LEU A 341 -6.20 -22.65 -20.88
C LEU A 341 -5.55 -21.25 -20.85
N THR A 342 -4.75 -20.90 -21.86
CA THR A 342 -4.03 -19.62 -21.98
C THR A 342 -4.35 -18.91 -23.32
N GLN A 343 -4.19 -17.58 -23.37
CA GLN A 343 -4.48 -16.78 -24.57
C GLN A 343 -3.31 -16.68 -25.58
N SER A 344 -2.35 -17.60 -25.54
CA SER A 344 -1.10 -17.48 -26.30
C SER A 344 -1.23 -17.80 -27.80
N MET A 345 -0.32 -17.26 -28.63
CA MET A 345 -0.13 -17.62 -30.06
C MET A 345 0.18 -19.11 -30.28
N GLU A 346 0.36 -19.87 -29.21
CA GLU A 346 0.62 -21.31 -29.18
C GLU A 346 -0.59 -22.17 -29.57
N ARG A 347 -1.78 -21.56 -29.70
CA ARG A 347 -3.05 -22.18 -30.12
C ARG A 347 -2.99 -23.01 -31.40
N THR A 348 -2.01 -22.76 -32.28
CA THR A 348 -1.88 -23.38 -33.61
C THR A 348 -0.82 -24.47 -33.68
N ARG A 349 -0.12 -24.76 -32.59
CA ARG A 349 0.92 -25.80 -32.58
C ARG A 349 0.32 -27.19 -32.45
N GLU A 350 1.10 -28.22 -32.75
CA GLU A 350 0.66 -29.61 -32.61
C GLU A 350 0.31 -29.99 -31.17
N ILE A 351 1.00 -29.42 -30.19
CA ILE A 351 0.70 -29.60 -28.76
C ILE A 351 0.11 -28.29 -28.24
N ALA A 352 -1.18 -28.31 -27.95
CA ALA A 352 -1.91 -27.14 -27.47
C ALA A 352 -1.58 -26.87 -25.99
N GLU A 353 -1.73 -27.88 -25.13
CA GLU A 353 -1.57 -27.78 -23.68
C GLU A 353 -0.86 -29.01 -23.11
N ILE A 354 -0.14 -28.81 -22.00
CA ILE A 354 0.57 -29.85 -21.25
C ILE A 354 0.25 -29.66 -19.77
N GLU A 355 -0.22 -30.73 -19.11
CA GLU A 355 -0.56 -30.71 -17.69
C GLU A 355 0.16 -31.83 -16.93
N PRO A 356 0.98 -31.51 -15.91
CA PRO A 356 1.51 -32.51 -15.00
C PRO A 356 0.39 -33.09 -14.13
N LEU A 357 0.33 -34.42 -14.03
CA LEU A 357 -0.65 -35.11 -13.18
C LEU A 357 -0.11 -35.44 -11.78
N ALA A 358 1.21 -35.37 -11.60
CA ALA A 358 1.91 -35.67 -10.34
C ALA A 358 3.29 -34.98 -10.31
N PRO A 359 3.95 -34.88 -9.14
CA PRO A 359 5.37 -34.57 -9.08
C PRO A 359 6.20 -35.56 -9.91
N CYS A 360 7.26 -35.08 -10.55
CA CYS A 360 8.12 -35.91 -11.37
C CYS A 360 9.00 -36.81 -10.49
N LYS A 361 9.17 -38.06 -10.91
CA LYS A 361 9.93 -39.08 -10.17
C LYS A 361 11.29 -39.29 -10.79
N GLU A 362 12.35 -39.24 -9.99
CA GLU A 362 13.67 -39.65 -10.46
C GLU A 362 13.69 -41.16 -10.70
N ILE A 363 13.98 -41.58 -11.93
CA ILE A 363 14.01 -42.99 -12.33
C ILE A 363 15.44 -43.52 -12.47
N SER A 364 16.40 -42.62 -12.69
CA SER A 364 17.83 -42.87 -12.64
C SER A 364 18.54 -41.54 -12.33
N PRO A 365 19.80 -41.53 -11.88
CA PRO A 365 20.48 -40.31 -11.48
C PRO A 365 20.43 -39.22 -12.55
N GLY A 366 19.74 -38.12 -12.27
CA GLY A 366 19.59 -36.98 -13.18
C GLY A 366 18.51 -37.14 -14.26
N VAL A 367 17.74 -38.23 -14.27
CA VAL A 367 16.63 -38.48 -15.20
C VAL A 367 15.32 -38.60 -14.44
N TYR A 368 14.35 -37.78 -14.82
CA TYR A 368 13.07 -37.63 -14.16
C TYR A 368 11.94 -38.00 -15.11
N SER A 369 11.04 -38.86 -14.66
CA SER A 369 9.80 -39.21 -15.37
C SER A 369 8.63 -38.38 -14.82
N CYS A 370 7.90 -37.72 -15.71
CA CYS A 370 6.72 -36.94 -15.38
C CYS A 370 5.50 -37.55 -16.07
N ARG A 371 4.45 -37.84 -15.29
CA ARG A 371 3.14 -38.24 -15.82
C ARG A 371 2.42 -37.00 -16.34
N LEU A 372 2.19 -36.94 -17.65
CA LEU A 372 1.61 -35.76 -18.31
C LEU A 372 0.30 -36.12 -19.00
N LEU A 373 -0.64 -35.18 -18.95
CA LEU A 373 -1.84 -35.11 -19.78
C LEU A 373 -1.63 -34.01 -20.82
N ILE A 374 -1.85 -34.32 -22.08
CA ILE A 374 -1.44 -33.48 -23.22
C ILE A 374 -2.60 -33.34 -24.18
N GLU A 375 -2.89 -32.12 -24.60
CA GLU A 375 -3.81 -31.84 -25.70
C GLU A 375 -3.03 -31.74 -27.01
N ARG A 376 -3.29 -32.66 -27.93
CA ARG A 376 -2.64 -32.72 -29.24
C ARG A 376 -3.62 -32.42 -30.37
N ASN A 377 -3.24 -31.50 -31.24
CA ASN A 377 -3.90 -31.17 -32.49
C ASN A 377 -3.46 -32.13 -33.59
N ASP A 378 -4.20 -33.22 -33.84
CA ASP A 378 -3.88 -34.19 -34.89
C ASP A 378 -4.96 -34.24 -35.98
N ALA A 379 -4.54 -34.03 -37.24
CA ALA A 379 -5.37 -34.04 -38.44
C ALA A 379 -6.03 -35.39 -38.73
N VAL A 380 -5.30 -36.48 -38.46
CA VAL A 380 -5.66 -37.84 -38.86
C VAL A 380 -6.57 -38.46 -37.81
N LEU A 381 -6.29 -38.20 -36.52
CA LEU A 381 -7.14 -38.66 -35.42
C LEU A 381 -8.44 -37.84 -35.32
N SER A 382 -8.41 -36.55 -35.67
CA SER A 382 -9.61 -35.71 -35.75
C SER A 382 -10.64 -36.19 -36.79
N MET A 383 -10.18 -36.75 -37.92
CA MET A 383 -11.07 -37.36 -38.93
C MET A 383 -11.73 -38.66 -38.46
N LEU A 384 -11.18 -39.33 -37.43
CA LEU A 384 -11.72 -40.58 -36.88
C LEU A 384 -12.67 -40.33 -35.70
N ASN A 385 -12.41 -39.30 -34.89
CA ASN A 385 -13.14 -39.06 -33.64
C ASN A 385 -13.97 -37.75 -33.62
N GLY A 386 -14.03 -36.99 -34.71
CA GLY A 386 -14.90 -35.80 -34.83
C GLY A 386 -14.48 -34.56 -34.04
N GLY A 387 -13.48 -34.64 -33.14
CA GLY A 387 -12.94 -33.52 -32.38
C GLY A 387 -11.67 -32.92 -33.01
N SER A 388 -11.42 -31.62 -32.85
CA SER A 388 -10.24 -30.92 -33.41
C SER A 388 -8.94 -31.13 -32.61
N ALA A 389 -9.02 -31.76 -31.43
CA ALA A 389 -7.90 -32.08 -30.55
C ALA A 389 -8.16 -33.40 -29.80
N VAL A 390 -7.10 -34.11 -29.42
CA VAL A 390 -7.15 -35.39 -28.70
C VAL A 390 -6.36 -35.28 -27.39
N MET A 391 -6.92 -35.80 -26.31
CA MET A 391 -6.22 -35.90 -25.03
C MET A 391 -5.35 -37.15 -25.00
N GLN A 392 -4.08 -37.00 -24.65
CA GLN A 392 -3.14 -38.11 -24.49
C GLN A 392 -2.49 -38.06 -23.11
N GLU A 393 -2.40 -39.22 -22.45
CA GLU A 393 -1.70 -39.35 -21.18
C GLU A 393 -0.48 -40.27 -21.36
N GLY A 394 0.66 -39.87 -20.81
CA GLY A 394 1.89 -40.64 -20.89
C GLY A 394 2.92 -40.25 -19.85
N ASP A 395 3.92 -41.11 -19.65
CA ASP A 395 5.10 -40.83 -18.85
C ASP A 395 6.23 -40.39 -19.77
N PHE A 396 6.76 -39.18 -19.53
CA PHE A 396 7.79 -38.56 -20.35
C PHE A 396 9.04 -38.30 -19.53
N THR A 397 10.20 -38.61 -20.11
CA THR A 397 11.47 -38.52 -19.40
C THR A 397 12.25 -37.26 -19.77
N PHE A 398 12.82 -36.63 -18.74
CA PHE A 398 13.59 -35.41 -18.82
C PHE A 398 14.93 -35.57 -18.11
N GLN A 399 15.94 -34.89 -18.62
CA GLN A 399 17.28 -34.83 -18.05
C GLN A 399 17.77 -33.38 -18.03
N ARG A 400 18.75 -33.08 -17.16
CA ARG A 400 19.40 -31.77 -17.22
C ARG A 400 20.23 -31.66 -18.50
N SER A 401 20.11 -30.55 -19.23
CA SER A 401 20.94 -30.30 -20.41
C SER A 401 22.40 -30.21 -19.99
N SER A 402 23.29 -30.97 -20.63
CA SER A 402 24.74 -30.84 -20.43
C SER A 402 25.25 -29.52 -21.03
N GLU A 403 26.18 -28.88 -20.32
CA GLU A 403 26.70 -27.54 -20.57
C GLU A 403 27.36 -27.35 -21.95
N GLU A 404 26.76 -26.54 -22.82
CA GLU A 404 27.51 -25.65 -23.75
C GLU A 404 26.70 -24.47 -24.30
N SER A 405 25.57 -24.14 -23.68
CA SER A 405 24.82 -22.91 -23.97
C SER A 405 24.11 -22.44 -22.69
N ALA A 406 24.84 -21.71 -21.84
CA ALA A 406 24.33 -20.92 -20.72
C ALA A 406 23.19 -21.55 -19.86
N GLY A 407 23.58 -22.37 -18.88
CA GLY A 407 22.94 -22.54 -17.55
C GLY A 407 21.41 -22.56 -17.40
N LYS A 408 20.90 -23.69 -16.88
CA LYS A 408 19.52 -23.96 -16.38
C LYS A 408 18.48 -24.47 -17.39
N GLY A 409 18.83 -25.45 -18.23
CA GLY A 409 17.86 -26.14 -19.10
C GLY A 409 17.50 -27.54 -18.63
N TRP A 410 16.21 -27.89 -18.66
CA TRP A 410 15.77 -29.28 -18.76
C TRP A 410 15.60 -29.63 -20.25
N SER A 411 15.86 -30.88 -20.63
CA SER A 411 15.62 -31.40 -21.96
C SER A 411 14.94 -32.76 -21.88
N VAL A 412 14.18 -33.13 -22.90
CA VAL A 412 13.69 -34.50 -23.03
C VAL A 412 14.85 -35.47 -23.28
N THR A 413 14.69 -36.74 -22.91
CA THR A 413 15.69 -37.78 -23.24
C THR A 413 15.57 -38.25 -24.69
N PRO A 414 16.53 -39.03 -25.23
CA PRO A 414 16.43 -39.62 -26.56
C PRO A 414 15.20 -40.55 -26.77
N GLN A 415 14.51 -40.96 -25.69
CA GLN A 415 13.35 -41.85 -25.77
C GLN A 415 12.04 -41.12 -26.09
N PHE A 416 12.06 -39.78 -26.08
CA PHE A 416 10.89 -38.92 -26.21
C PHE A 416 9.94 -39.31 -27.36
N ALA A 417 10.45 -39.52 -28.57
CA ALA A 417 9.63 -39.90 -29.72
C ALA A 417 8.97 -41.29 -29.57
N GLY A 418 9.57 -42.19 -28.79
CA GLY A 418 8.98 -43.47 -28.42
C GLY A 418 7.95 -43.34 -27.30
N GLU A 419 8.17 -42.44 -26.34
CA GLU A 419 7.22 -42.12 -25.27
C GLU A 419 5.95 -41.47 -25.84
N LEU A 420 6.10 -40.49 -26.73
CA LEU A 420 4.97 -39.82 -27.38
C LEU A 420 4.08 -40.80 -28.17
N ARG A 421 4.68 -41.78 -28.86
CA ARG A 421 3.93 -42.82 -29.59
C ARG A 421 3.21 -43.82 -28.67
N ARG A 422 3.68 -43.99 -27.43
CA ARG A 422 3.08 -44.88 -26.43
C ARG A 422 2.04 -44.18 -25.56
N ALA A 423 1.93 -42.85 -25.64
CA ALA A 423 0.93 -42.10 -24.89
C ALA A 423 -0.49 -42.56 -25.28
N THR A 424 -1.29 -42.88 -24.26
CA THR A 424 -2.64 -43.42 -24.43
C THR A 424 -3.65 -42.31 -24.64
N VAL A 425 -4.55 -42.45 -25.60
CA VAL A 425 -5.68 -41.54 -25.76
C VAL A 425 -6.60 -41.64 -24.55
N LYS A 426 -7.07 -40.49 -24.06
CA LYS A 426 -8.07 -40.37 -23.01
C LYS A 426 -9.35 -39.79 -23.60
N GLU A 427 -10.48 -40.35 -23.20
CA GLU A 427 -11.83 -39.87 -23.50
C GLU A 427 -12.41 -39.17 -22.28
#